data_AF-A0A8H5LXI5-F1
#
_entry.id   AF-A0A8H5LXI5-F1
#
_cell.length_a   1.000
_cell.length_b   1.000
_cell.length_c   1.000
_cell.angle_alpha   90.00
_cell.angle_beta   90.00
_cell.angle_gamma   90.00
#
_symmetry.space_group_name_H-M   'P 1'
#
loop_
_entity.id
_entity.type
_entity.pdbx_description
1 polymer ?
#
loop_
_entity_poly.entity_id
_entity_poly.type
_entity_poly.pdbx_seq_one_letter_code
_entity_poly.pdbx_strand_id
1 'polypeptide(L)'
;MPRGKPPKLDIFELDFSTQHKPEVVFFGESIPQHIKARSFQDVESSDKLLIIGTTLATYSAFRLLKHALELKKPVMLLNVGPSRADTSPEVVKIDMASGTIMRDVARIVIGSKASEDPIIAQMLRSGIVKPPPNE
;
A
#
# COMPACT_ATOMS: atom_id res chain seq x y z
N MET A 1 -22.13 16.75 -57.27
CA MET A 1 -21.56 16.96 -55.92
C MET A 1 -21.56 15.63 -55.17
N PRO A 2 -20.40 15.09 -54.75
CA PRO A 2 -20.38 13.92 -53.90
C PRO A 2 -20.73 14.33 -52.46
N ARG A 3 -21.69 13.62 -51.85
CA ARG A 3 -22.07 13.81 -50.44
C ARG A 3 -20.90 13.39 -49.56
N GLY A 4 -20.37 14.32 -48.77
CA GLY A 4 -19.30 14.06 -47.80
C GLY A 4 -19.75 13.00 -46.79
N LYS A 5 -18.84 12.08 -46.47
CA LYS A 5 -18.99 11.11 -45.38
C LYS A 5 -19.14 11.90 -44.07
N PRO A 6 -20.13 11.59 -43.20
CA PRO A 6 -20.27 12.29 -41.93
C PRO A 6 -19.02 12.07 -41.06
N PRO A 7 -18.62 13.05 -40.23
CA PRO A 7 -17.45 12.92 -39.37
C PRO A 7 -17.65 11.75 -38.40
N LYS A 8 -16.60 10.95 -38.21
CA LYS A 8 -16.56 9.97 -37.12
C LYS A 8 -16.64 10.75 -35.82
N LEU A 9 -17.71 10.57 -35.05
CA LEU A 9 -17.69 10.94 -33.64
C LEU A 9 -16.64 10.04 -32.98
N ASP A 10 -15.65 10.66 -32.34
CA ASP A 10 -14.71 9.96 -31.48
C ASP A 10 -15.49 9.35 -30.32
N ILE A 11 -15.45 8.02 -30.23
CA ILE A 11 -16.03 7.19 -29.16
C ILE A 11 -15.15 7.31 -27.89
N PHE A 12 -14.80 8.54 -27.52
CA PHE A 12 -14.53 8.88 -26.12
C PHE A 12 -15.89 9.13 -25.45
N GLU A 13 -16.80 8.16 -25.59
CA GLU A 13 -17.93 8.03 -24.68
C GLU A 13 -17.34 7.63 -23.34
N LEU A 14 -17.56 8.50 -22.37
CA LEU A 14 -17.38 8.26 -20.95
C LEU A 14 -18.01 6.89 -20.63
N ASP A 15 -17.16 5.90 -20.29
CA ASP A 15 -17.60 4.65 -19.69
C ASP A 15 -18.13 4.94 -18.28
N PHE A 16 -19.33 5.50 -18.21
CA PHE A 16 -20.17 5.40 -17.03
C PHE A 16 -20.75 4.00 -16.99
N SER A 17 -19.90 3.01 -16.78
CA SER A 17 -20.38 1.75 -16.24
C SER A 17 -21.07 2.09 -14.92
N THR A 18 -22.36 1.78 -14.81
CA THR A 18 -23.12 1.79 -13.55
C THR A 18 -22.61 0.74 -12.57
N GLN A 19 -21.47 0.13 -12.86
CA GLN A 19 -20.86 -0.94 -12.11
C GLN A 19 -19.79 -0.36 -11.19
N HIS A 20 -20.22 0.00 -9.99
CA HIS A 20 -19.33 0.42 -8.93
C HIS A 20 -18.47 -0.78 -8.48
N LYS A 21 -17.20 -0.79 -8.87
CA LYS A 21 -16.22 -1.72 -8.29
C LYS A 21 -15.58 -1.07 -7.07
N PRO A 22 -15.53 -1.73 -5.90
CA PRO A 22 -14.76 -1.25 -4.76
C PRO A 22 -13.27 -1.16 -5.13
N GLU A 23 -12.53 -0.25 -4.51
CA GLU A 23 -11.08 -0.04 -4.74
C GLU A 23 -10.25 -1.17 -4.10
N VAL A 24 -10.48 -2.40 -4.55
CA VAL A 24 -9.84 -3.64 -4.09
C VAL A 24 -9.39 -4.47 -5.29
N VAL A 25 -8.37 -5.30 -5.07
CA VAL A 25 -7.84 -6.23 -6.06
C VAL A 25 -8.29 -7.64 -5.67
N PHE A 26 -9.03 -8.31 -6.54
CA PHE A 26 -9.48 -9.68 -6.33
C PHE A 26 -8.39 -10.71 -6.67
N PHE A 27 -8.56 -11.95 -6.22
CA PHE A 27 -7.66 -13.03 -6.60
C PHE A 27 -7.64 -13.22 -8.12
N GLY A 28 -6.44 -13.34 -8.69
CA GLY A 28 -6.22 -13.44 -10.14
C GLY A 28 -6.12 -12.08 -10.85
N GLU A 29 -6.51 -10.98 -10.20
CA GLU A 29 -6.34 -9.65 -10.76
C GLU A 29 -4.91 -9.13 -10.58
N SER A 30 -4.49 -8.27 -11.51
CA SER A 30 -3.24 -7.55 -11.40
C SER A 30 -3.45 -6.24 -10.63
N ILE A 31 -2.50 -5.91 -9.76
CA ILE A 31 -2.43 -4.59 -9.13
C ILE A 31 -2.23 -3.52 -10.23
N PRO A 32 -2.93 -2.38 -10.17
CA PRO A 32 -2.73 -1.27 -11.11
C PRO A 32 -1.25 -0.90 -11.25
N GLN A 33 -0.80 -0.68 -12.48
CA GLN A 33 0.63 -0.49 -12.78
C GLN A 33 1.24 0.69 -12.00
N HIS A 34 0.50 1.79 -11.85
CA HIS A 34 0.98 2.96 -11.12
C HIS A 34 1.18 2.68 -9.62
N ILE A 35 0.31 1.88 -8.98
CA ILE A 35 0.47 1.45 -7.58
C ILE A 35 1.69 0.53 -7.44
N LYS A 36 1.88 -0.39 -8.40
CA LYS A 36 3.08 -1.24 -8.44
C LYS A 36 4.34 -0.37 -8.56
N ALA A 37 4.40 0.54 -9.54
CA ALA A 37 5.58 1.37 -9.77
C ALA A 37 5.90 2.24 -8.55
N ARG A 38 4.89 2.90 -7.98
CA ARG A 38 5.05 3.71 -6.77
C ARG A 38 5.58 2.91 -5.59
N SER A 39 5.06 1.72 -5.33
CA SER A 39 5.54 0.92 -4.19
C SER A 39 6.99 0.45 -4.33
N PHE A 40 7.48 0.21 -5.55
CA PHE A 40 8.90 -0.04 -5.80
C PHE A 40 9.75 1.22 -5.57
N GLN A 41 9.30 2.37 -6.06
CA GLN A 41 9.98 3.64 -5.86
C GLN A 41 10.06 4.04 -4.36
N ASP A 42 9.01 3.78 -3.60
CA ASP A 42 8.99 4.01 -2.14
C ASP A 42 10.06 3.12 -1.45
N VAL A 43 10.19 1.86 -1.87
CA VAL A 43 11.27 0.99 -1.37
C VAL A 43 12.64 1.50 -1.79
N GLU A 44 12.83 1.95 -3.03
CA GLU A 44 14.10 2.47 -3.55
C GLU A 44 14.54 3.76 -2.85
N SER A 45 13.60 4.63 -2.49
CA SER A 45 13.88 5.90 -1.81
C SER A 45 14.04 5.77 -0.29
N SER A 46 13.58 4.67 0.32
CA SER A 46 13.68 4.46 1.78
C SER A 46 15.04 3.91 2.21
N ASP A 47 15.57 4.33 3.36
CA ASP A 47 16.83 3.76 3.87
C ASP A 47 16.69 2.31 4.37
N LYS A 48 15.48 1.94 4.84
CA LYS A 48 15.17 0.67 5.51
C LYS A 48 13.73 0.26 5.24
N LEU A 49 13.46 -1.04 5.32
CA LEU A 49 12.10 -1.59 5.19
C LEU A 49 11.63 -2.22 6.50
N LEU A 50 10.46 -1.78 6.98
CA LEU A 50 9.76 -2.38 8.13
C LEU A 50 8.46 -3.03 7.65
N ILE A 51 8.32 -4.33 7.90
CA ILE A 51 7.16 -5.15 7.55
C ILE A 51 6.43 -5.50 8.84
N ILE A 52 5.11 -5.30 8.90
CA ILE A 52 4.34 -5.46 10.14
C ILE A 52 3.03 -6.19 9.86
N GLY A 53 2.69 -7.18 10.69
CA GLY A 53 1.35 -7.79 10.73
C GLY A 53 0.93 -8.51 9.45
N THR A 54 1.88 -9.07 8.71
CA THR A 54 1.61 -9.82 7.48
C THR A 54 2.51 -11.04 7.39
N THR A 55 1.93 -12.14 6.89
CA THR A 55 2.68 -13.37 6.57
C THR A 55 3.45 -13.25 5.26
N LEU A 56 3.22 -12.19 4.47
CA LEU A 56 3.71 -12.04 3.09
C LEU A 56 3.34 -13.23 2.19
N ALA A 57 2.18 -13.86 2.42
CA ALA A 57 1.72 -14.96 1.60
C ALA A 57 1.53 -14.56 0.12
N THR A 58 1.06 -13.33 -0.13
CA THR A 58 0.84 -12.84 -1.49
C THR A 58 2.14 -12.35 -2.14
N TYR A 59 2.33 -12.73 -3.42
CA TYR A 59 3.55 -12.35 -4.14
C TYR A 59 3.68 -10.84 -4.39
N SER A 60 2.55 -10.14 -4.47
CA SER A 60 2.50 -8.69 -4.68
C SER A 60 3.20 -7.89 -3.58
N ALA A 61 3.09 -8.33 -2.33
CA ALA A 61 3.82 -7.76 -1.20
C ALA A 61 5.22 -8.38 -1.06
N PHE A 62 5.34 -9.71 -1.20
CA PHE A 62 6.62 -10.42 -1.07
C PHE A 62 7.70 -9.93 -2.05
N ARG A 63 7.33 -9.52 -3.26
CA ARG A 63 8.28 -8.95 -4.23
C ARG A 63 8.93 -7.64 -3.76
N LEU A 64 8.29 -6.88 -2.87
CA LEU A 64 8.88 -5.66 -2.30
C LEU A 64 9.97 -6.01 -1.27
N LEU A 65 9.76 -7.07 -0.48
CA LEU A 65 10.82 -7.63 0.36
C LEU A 65 12.01 -8.07 -0.50
N LYS A 66 11.78 -8.85 -1.55
CA LYS A 66 12.84 -9.28 -2.46
C LYS A 66 13.62 -8.09 -3.02
N HIS A 67 12.92 -7.06 -3.51
CA HIS A 67 13.53 -5.85 -4.04
C HIS A 67 14.41 -5.14 -3.00
N ALA A 68 13.92 -4.99 -1.77
CA ALA A 68 14.69 -4.39 -0.69
C ALA A 68 15.98 -5.18 -0.36
N LEU A 69 15.90 -6.52 -0.37
CA LEU A 69 17.06 -7.39 -0.15
C LEU A 69 18.07 -7.32 -1.31
N GLU A 70 17.60 -7.25 -2.56
CA GLU A 70 18.45 -7.04 -3.74
C GLU A 70 19.20 -5.70 -3.66
N LEU A 71 18.55 -4.66 -3.13
CA LEU A 71 19.14 -3.36 -2.83
C LEU A 71 19.99 -3.36 -1.54
N LYS A 72 20.16 -4.51 -0.88
CA LYS A 72 20.92 -4.69 0.38
C LYS A 72 20.43 -3.77 1.52
N LYS A 73 19.14 -3.46 1.55
CA LYS A 73 18.56 -2.61 2.58
C LYS A 73 18.31 -3.42 3.86
N PRO A 74 18.51 -2.83 5.05
CA PRO A 74 18.08 -3.45 6.29
C PRO A 74 16.57 -3.69 6.29
N VAL A 75 16.16 -4.91 6.64
CA VAL A 75 14.75 -5.30 6.72
C VAL A 75 14.42 -5.86 8.09
N MET A 76 13.33 -5.39 8.67
CA MET A 76 12.75 -5.93 9.91
C MET A 76 11.30 -6.39 9.68
N LEU A 77 10.95 -7.53 10.25
CA LEU A 77 9.59 -8.08 10.27
C LEU A 77 9.08 -8.14 11.71
N LEU A 78 7.92 -7.53 11.97
CA LEU A 78 7.16 -7.65 13.20
C LEU A 78 5.87 -8.44 12.92
N ASN A 79 5.89 -9.75 13.16
CA ASN A 79 4.75 -10.61 12.92
C ASN A 79 4.79 -11.84 13.81
N VAL A 80 3.62 -12.30 14.27
CA VAL A 80 3.50 -13.53 15.04
C VAL A 80 3.46 -14.74 14.11
N GLY A 81 4.26 -15.75 14.43
CA GLY A 81 4.22 -17.03 13.73
C GLY A 81 4.84 -16.97 12.33
N PRO A 82 4.66 -18.05 11.53
CA PRO A 82 5.40 -18.24 10.29
C PRO A 82 5.07 -17.16 9.24
N SER A 83 6.10 -16.75 8.51
CA SER A 83 5.99 -15.82 7.41
C SER A 83 6.81 -16.31 6.22
N ARG A 84 6.45 -15.89 5.01
CA ARG A 84 7.27 -16.17 3.83
C ARG A 84 8.65 -15.51 3.90
N ALA A 85 8.81 -14.44 4.67
CA ALA A 85 10.10 -13.80 4.92
C ALA A 85 11.07 -14.69 5.70
N ASP A 86 10.57 -15.71 6.40
CA ASP A 86 11.41 -16.64 7.18
C ASP A 86 12.38 -17.44 6.28
N THR A 87 12.17 -17.39 4.95
CA THR A 87 13.08 -17.95 3.93
C THR A 87 14.28 -17.04 3.61
N SER A 88 14.32 -15.83 4.17
CA SER A 88 15.33 -14.81 3.91
C SER A 88 16.12 -14.51 5.20
N PRO A 89 17.34 -15.06 5.37
CA PRO A 89 18.11 -14.95 6.62
C PRO A 89 18.53 -13.52 6.97
N GLU A 90 18.55 -12.61 5.99
CA GLU A 90 18.88 -11.19 6.16
C GLU A 90 17.77 -10.40 6.89
N VAL A 91 16.57 -10.97 7.01
CA VAL A 91 15.43 -10.33 7.66
C VAL A 91 15.49 -10.53 9.16
N VAL A 92 15.56 -9.42 9.91
CA VAL A 92 15.44 -9.46 11.37
C VAL A 92 13.98 -9.61 11.75
N LYS A 93 13.60 -10.73 12.38
CA LYS A 93 12.22 -10.97 12.79
C LYS A 93 12.02 -10.79 14.29
N ILE A 94 10.96 -10.06 14.65
CA ILE A 94 10.41 -9.96 15.99
C ILE A 94 9.09 -10.75 16.00
N ASP A 95 9.10 -11.90 16.65
CA ASP A 95 7.93 -12.78 16.77
C ASP A 95 7.05 -12.36 17.96
N MET A 96 6.36 -11.23 17.80
CA MET A 96 5.47 -10.65 18.81
C MET A 96 4.27 -9.97 18.16
N ALA A 97 3.19 -9.83 18.95
CA ALA A 97 1.97 -9.15 18.50
C ALA A 97 2.26 -7.68 18.16
N SER A 98 2.08 -7.31 16.90
CA SER A 98 2.36 -5.96 16.40
C SER A 98 1.56 -4.88 17.14
N GLY A 99 0.30 -5.18 17.48
CA GLY A 99 -0.55 -4.23 18.20
C GLY A 99 0.00 -3.82 19.57
N THR A 100 0.64 -4.74 20.30
CA THR A 100 1.25 -4.43 21.60
C THR A 100 2.49 -3.55 21.39
N ILE A 101 3.41 -4.00 20.54
CA ILE A 101 4.67 -3.30 20.27
C ILE A 101 4.41 -1.89 19.72
N MET A 102 3.51 -1.75 18.74
CA MET A 102 3.26 -0.46 18.10
C MET A 102 2.59 0.55 19.03
N ARG A 103 1.80 0.11 20.03
CA ARG A 103 1.28 1.01 21.07
C ARG A 103 2.40 1.59 21.91
N ASP A 104 3.37 0.76 22.30
CA ASP A 104 4.50 1.21 23.10
C ASP A 104 5.43 2.11 22.27
N VAL A 105 5.70 1.76 21.01
CA VAL A 105 6.44 2.61 20.08
C VAL A 105 5.75 3.97 19.92
N ALA A 106 4.44 4.00 19.67
CA ALA A 106 3.71 5.25 19.55
C ALA A 106 3.78 6.10 20.83
N ARG A 107 3.65 5.46 22.00
CA ARG A 107 3.79 6.13 23.30
C ARG A 107 5.19 6.71 23.51
N ILE A 108 6.24 5.98 23.14
CA ILE A 108 7.64 6.41 23.31
C ILE A 108 7.99 7.53 22.33
N VAL A 109 7.60 7.38 21.07
CA VAL A 109 7.98 8.31 19.99
C VAL A 109 7.17 9.60 20.05
N ILE A 110 5.86 9.51 20.28
CA ILE A 110 4.95 10.67 20.25
C ILE A 110 4.71 11.25 21.65
N GLY A 111 4.90 10.46 22.71
CA GLY A 111 4.64 10.88 24.10
C GLY A 111 3.14 11.08 24.40
N SER A 112 2.83 11.86 25.44
CA SER A 112 1.45 12.21 25.82
C SER A 112 0.84 13.35 24.98
N LYS A 113 1.64 14.02 24.13
CA LYS A 113 1.23 15.19 23.34
C LYS A 113 0.73 14.86 21.94
N ALA A 114 0.48 13.58 21.63
CA ALA A 114 0.00 13.15 20.31
C ALA A 114 -1.27 13.89 19.85
N SER A 115 -2.17 14.22 20.78
CA SER A 115 -3.39 14.99 20.52
C SER A 115 -3.15 16.47 20.27
N GLU A 116 -1.99 16.98 20.68
CA GLU A 116 -1.59 18.39 20.53
C GLU A 116 -0.64 18.59 19.34
N ASP A 117 -0.01 17.52 18.85
CA ASP A 117 0.87 17.59 17.69
C ASP A 117 0.07 17.91 16.41
N PRO A 118 0.32 19.07 15.77
CA PRO A 118 -0.48 19.52 14.63
C PRO A 118 -0.30 18.62 13.40
N ILE A 119 0.85 17.96 13.23
CA ILE A 119 1.11 17.04 12.12
C ILE A 119 0.35 15.75 12.36
N ILE A 120 0.40 15.17 13.56
CA ILE A 120 -0.37 13.96 13.88
C ILE A 120 -1.87 14.22 13.75
N ALA A 121 -2.34 15.36 14.27
CA ALA A 121 -3.73 15.73 14.19
C ALA A 121 -4.19 15.99 12.73
N GLN A 122 -3.32 16.54 11.89
CA GLN A 122 -3.55 16.64 10.45
C GLN A 122 -3.59 15.26 9.80
N MET A 123 -2.61 14.38 10.06
CA MET A 123 -2.54 13.03 9.49
C MET A 123 -3.82 12.24 9.77
N LEU A 124 -4.30 12.26 11.02
CA LEU A 124 -5.53 11.59 11.45
C LEU A 124 -6.79 12.13 10.73
N ARG A 125 -6.77 13.40 10.29
CA ARG A 125 -7.89 14.04 9.57
C ARG A 125 -7.74 14.03 8.04
N SER A 126 -6.53 13.78 7.54
CA SER A 126 -6.19 13.86 6.11
C SER A 126 -6.50 12.59 5.31
N GLY A 127 -7.09 11.58 5.94
CA GLY A 127 -7.50 10.35 5.26
C GLY A 127 -8.42 10.64 4.07
N ILE A 128 -8.23 9.92 2.98
CA ILE A 128 -9.12 10.02 1.81
C ILE A 128 -10.46 9.39 2.19
N VAL A 129 -11.48 10.23 2.38
CA VAL A 129 -12.88 9.79 2.55
C VAL A 129 -13.57 9.93 1.19
N LYS A 130 -13.71 8.83 0.46
CA LYS A 130 -14.51 8.74 -0.76
C LYS A 130 -15.83 8.02 -0.43
N PRO A 131 -16.86 8.74 0.06
CA PRO A 131 -18.16 8.11 0.28
C PRO A 131 -18.78 7.73 -1.08
N PRO A 132 -19.64 6.71 -1.13
CA PRO A 132 -20.44 6.46 -2.33
C PRO A 132 -21.28 7.70 -2.70
N PRO A 133 -21.58 7.93 -3.99
CA PRO A 133 -22.47 9.01 -4.40
C PRO A 133 -23.82 8.90 -3.69
N ASN A 134 -24.41 10.04 -3.28
CA ASN A 134 -25.81 10.07 -2.87
C ASN A 134 -26.67 9.77 -4.11
N GLU A 135 -27.62 8.84 -3.97
CA GLU A 135 -28.60 8.48 -5.02
C GLU A 135 -29.36 9.70 -5.58
#